data_AF-A0A1Y2JGD8-F1
#
_entry.id   AF-A0A1Y2JGD8-F1
#
_cell.length_a   1.000
_cell.length_b   1.000
_cell.length_c   1.000
_cell.angle_alpha   90.00
_cell.angle_beta   90.00
_cell.angle_gamma   90.00
#
_symmetry.space_group_name_H-M   'P 1'
#
loop_
_entity.id
_entity.type
_entity.pdbx_description
1 polymer ?
#
loop_
_entity_poly.entity_id
_entity_poly.type
_entity_poly.pdbx_seq_one_letter_code
_entity_poly.pdbx_strand_id
1 'polypeptide(L)'
;MKCEKCKRQLTEAEPVYRLYWNVHSGMRMVCGMCEAEVSASQPLKRTWHPSRPCCHCSRPVFLYQPIRKGLRYFVCGIECRQAIHNSNFRRSHRRPRIEQQCQSCGKAFTPKRTDAIHCSTACKQRAYRQRASP
;
A
#
# COMPACT_ATOMS: atom_id res chain seq x y z
N MET A 1 -11.48 -5.58 -5.22
CA MET A 1 -12.18 -4.89 -4.13
C MET A 1 -13.68 -5.19 -4.23
N LYS A 2 -14.31 -5.60 -3.12
CA LYS A 2 -15.73 -6.01 -3.09
C LYS A 2 -16.53 -5.06 -2.20
N CYS A 3 -17.77 -4.76 -2.59
CA CYS A 3 -18.71 -4.05 -1.73
C CYS A 3 -18.95 -4.87 -0.45
N GLU A 4 -18.87 -4.24 0.72
CA GLU A 4 -19.06 -4.97 1.97
C GLU A 4 -20.51 -5.42 2.18
N LYS A 5 -21.49 -4.73 1.55
CA LYS A 5 -22.93 -5.01 1.67
C LYS A 5 -23.36 -6.14 0.71
N CYS A 6 -23.28 -5.90 -0.59
CA CYS A 6 -23.73 -6.86 -1.61
C CYS A 6 -22.65 -7.85 -2.09
N LYS A 7 -21.41 -7.75 -1.58
CA LYS A 7 -20.26 -8.60 -1.98
C LYS A 7 -19.88 -8.55 -3.47
N ARG A 8 -20.54 -7.72 -4.28
CA ARG A 8 -20.23 -7.48 -5.69
C ARG A 8 -18.80 -6.96 -5.84
N GLN A 9 -18.10 -7.45 -6.86
CA GLN A 9 -16.79 -6.96 -7.26
C GLN A 9 -16.94 -5.56 -7.92
N LEU A 10 -16.16 -4.59 -7.46
CA LEU A 10 -16.13 -3.23 -8.03
C LEU A 10 -15.11 -3.15 -9.16
N THR A 11 -15.48 -2.49 -10.28
CA THR A 11 -14.56 -2.25 -11.40
C THR A 11 -13.56 -1.16 -11.06
N GLU A 12 -12.40 -1.13 -11.71
CA GLU A 12 -11.23 -0.32 -11.34
C GLU A 12 -11.51 1.19 -11.17
N ALA A 13 -12.37 1.76 -12.02
CA ALA A 13 -12.74 3.18 -11.97
C ALA A 13 -14.01 3.46 -11.15
N GLU A 14 -14.74 2.43 -10.72
CA GLU A 14 -16.03 2.60 -10.04
C GLU A 14 -15.85 3.30 -8.68
N PRO A 15 -16.64 4.33 -8.36
CA PRO A 15 -16.53 5.04 -7.10
C PRO A 15 -16.87 4.17 -5.90
N VAL A 16 -16.21 4.48 -4.78
CA VAL A 16 -16.46 3.82 -3.49
C VAL A 16 -17.07 4.81 -2.52
N TYR A 17 -18.11 4.38 -1.82
CA TYR A 17 -18.75 5.16 -0.79
C TYR A 17 -18.37 4.58 0.57
N ARG A 18 -17.86 5.43 1.46
CA ARG A 18 -17.47 5.03 2.80
C ARG A 18 -18.48 5.57 3.80
N LEU A 19 -19.25 4.66 4.40
CA LEU A 19 -20.33 5.00 5.31
C LEU A 19 -20.53 4.01 6.46
N TYR A 20 -21.31 4.40 7.46
CA TYR A 20 -21.76 3.53 8.55
C TYR A 20 -23.17 3.01 8.20
N TRP A 21 -23.37 1.68 8.17
CA TRP A 21 -24.71 1.12 7.91
C TRP A 21 -25.68 1.40 9.05
N ASN A 22 -25.17 1.35 10.28
CA ASN A 22 -25.85 1.71 11.51
C ASN A 22 -24.82 2.30 12.50
N VAL A 23 -25.30 2.79 13.64
CA VAL A 23 -24.46 3.45 14.67
C VAL A 23 -23.45 2.51 15.34
N HIS A 24 -23.68 1.19 15.31
CA HIS A 24 -22.80 0.19 15.94
C HIS A 24 -21.76 -0.38 14.97
N SER A 25 -21.96 -0.24 13.67
CA SER A 25 -21.02 -0.70 12.66
C SER A 25 -19.80 0.20 12.58
N GLY A 26 -18.63 -0.35 12.23
CA GLY A 26 -17.51 0.47 11.78
C GLY A 26 -17.81 1.14 10.42
N MET A 27 -16.91 2.01 9.96
CA MET A 27 -17.00 2.59 8.63
C MET A 27 -16.77 1.51 7.57
N ARG A 28 -17.77 1.27 6.73
CA ARG A 28 -17.82 0.27 5.65
C ARG A 28 -17.64 0.90 4.29
N MET A 29 -17.12 0.12 3.35
CA MET A 29 -17.04 0.40 1.92
C MET A 29 -18.25 -0.21 1.20
N VAL A 30 -18.95 0.60 0.40
CA VAL A 30 -20.06 0.13 -0.43
C VAL A 30 -20.00 0.71 -1.85
N CYS A 31 -20.67 0.06 -2.80
CA CYS A 31 -20.93 0.62 -4.13
C CYS A 31 -22.03 1.69 -4.09
N GLY A 32 -22.18 2.45 -5.18
CA GLY A 32 -23.21 3.48 -5.31
C GLY A 32 -24.64 2.96 -5.15
N MET A 33 -24.95 1.75 -5.64
CA MET A 33 -26.29 1.16 -5.47
C MET A 33 -26.62 0.91 -3.99
N CYS A 34 -25.69 0.28 -3.28
CA CYS A 34 -25.85 -0.01 -1.86
C CYS A 34 -25.85 1.26 -1.00
N GLU A 35 -25.17 2.32 -1.46
CA GLU A 35 -25.25 3.64 -0.83
C GLU A 35 -26.63 4.25 -1.01
N ALA A 36 -27.18 4.29 -2.22
CA ALA A 36 -28.50 4.83 -2.49
C ALA A 36 -29.59 4.15 -1.63
N GLU A 37 -29.53 2.83 -1.46
CA GLU A 37 -30.41 2.08 -0.56
C GLU A 37 -30.28 2.51 0.91
N VAL A 38 -29.07 2.80 1.38
CA VAL A 38 -28.83 3.25 2.76
C VAL A 38 -29.31 4.68 2.95
N SER A 39 -29.06 5.54 1.96
CA SER A 39 -29.53 6.92 1.97
C SER A 39 -31.05 7.03 1.89
N ALA A 40 -31.72 6.11 1.18
CA ALA A 40 -33.18 6.04 1.12
C ALA A 40 -33.83 5.54 2.42
N SER A 41 -33.15 4.67 3.18
CA SER A 41 -33.70 4.03 4.38
C SER A 41 -33.39 4.75 5.69
N GLN A 42 -32.52 5.78 5.69
CA GLN A 42 -32.13 6.48 6.91
C GLN A 42 -32.82 7.85 7.09
N PRO A 43 -33.25 8.19 8.32
CA PRO A 43 -33.94 9.46 8.60
C PRO A 43 -33.01 10.69 8.60
N LEU A 44 -31.69 10.50 8.73
CA LEU A 44 -30.72 11.59 8.68
C LEU A 44 -30.21 11.76 7.24
N LYS A 45 -30.59 12.88 6.62
CA LYS A 45 -30.13 13.28 5.28
C LYS A 45 -28.61 13.48 5.30
N ARG A 46 -27.86 12.43 5.02
CA ARG A 46 -26.39 12.46 4.93
C ARG A 46 -25.98 13.31 3.73
N THR A 47 -25.16 14.35 3.97
CA THR A 47 -24.57 15.14 2.89
C THR A 47 -23.22 14.54 2.50
N TRP A 48 -23.06 14.23 1.23
CA TRP A 48 -21.80 13.75 0.69
C TRP A 48 -20.83 14.91 0.48
N HIS A 49 -19.60 14.75 0.98
CA HIS A 49 -18.53 15.65 0.62
C HIS A 49 -18.01 15.34 -0.81
N PRO A 50 -17.40 16.33 -1.50
CA PRO A 50 -16.82 16.11 -2.82
C PRO A 50 -15.88 14.90 -2.83
N SER A 51 -15.98 14.09 -3.89
CA SER A 51 -15.10 12.93 -4.03
C SER A 51 -13.65 13.36 -4.02
N ARG A 52 -12.81 12.58 -3.33
CA ARG A 52 -11.36 12.70 -3.43
C ARG A 52 -10.80 11.44 -4.07
N PRO A 53 -9.70 11.52 -4.82
CA PRO A 53 -9.04 10.34 -5.37
C PRO A 53 -8.32 9.57 -4.26
N CYS A 54 -8.35 8.24 -4.32
CA CYS A 54 -7.57 7.38 -3.44
C CYS A 54 -6.07 7.63 -3.64
N CYS A 55 -5.31 7.83 -2.56
CA CYS A 55 -3.86 8.05 -2.60
C CYS A 55 -3.03 6.88 -3.17
N HIS A 56 -3.64 5.71 -3.38
CA HIS A 56 -2.94 4.54 -3.95
C HIS A 56 -3.35 4.25 -5.39
N CYS A 57 -4.65 4.12 -5.67
CA CYS A 57 -5.18 3.70 -6.96
C CYS A 57 -5.97 4.80 -7.70
N SER A 58 -5.96 6.02 -7.20
CA SER A 58 -6.67 7.19 -7.76
C SER A 58 -8.19 7.09 -7.89
N ARG A 59 -8.78 5.96 -7.51
CA ARG A 59 -10.25 5.74 -7.53
C ARG A 59 -10.99 6.81 -6.72
N PRO A 60 -12.10 7.37 -7.23
CA PRO A 60 -12.91 8.33 -6.49
C PRO A 60 -13.54 7.68 -5.25
N VAL A 61 -13.41 8.34 -4.10
CA VAL A 61 -14.05 7.90 -2.86
C VAL A 61 -14.87 9.04 -2.28
N PHE A 62 -16.08 8.70 -1.85
CA PHE A 62 -17.01 9.61 -1.20
C PHE A 62 -17.09 9.31 0.29
N LEU A 63 -17.15 10.37 1.10
CA LEU A 63 -17.35 10.32 2.55
C LEU A 63 -18.55 11.18 2.92
N TYR A 64 -19.41 10.67 3.79
CA TYR A 64 -20.50 11.48 4.35
C TYR A 64 -20.11 12.21 5.65
N GLN A 65 -19.04 11.75 6.32
CA GLN A 65 -18.46 12.47 7.45
C GLN A 65 -17.28 13.32 6.99
N PRO A 66 -17.07 14.48 7.62
CA PRO A 66 -15.88 15.27 7.38
C PRO A 66 -14.64 14.46 7.71
N ILE A 67 -13.58 14.75 6.97
CA ILE A 67 -12.28 14.14 7.19
C ILE A 67 -11.81 14.50 8.60
N ARG A 68 -11.58 13.49 9.45
CA ARG A 68 -11.01 13.71 10.77
C ARG A 68 -9.71 14.50 10.65
N LYS A 69 -9.58 15.58 11.42
CA LYS A 69 -8.36 16.39 11.48
C LYS A 69 -7.17 15.46 11.79
N GLY A 70 -6.14 15.49 10.93
CA GLY A 70 -4.98 14.60 11.05
C GLY A 70 -5.07 13.28 10.27
N LEU A 71 -6.15 13.02 9.51
CA LEU A 71 -6.18 11.86 8.61
C LEU A 71 -5.13 12.05 7.50
N ARG A 72 -4.03 11.30 7.60
CA ARG A 72 -2.87 11.43 6.70
C ARG A 72 -3.12 10.86 5.29
N TYR A 73 -3.92 9.80 5.16
CA TYR A 73 -4.14 9.13 3.89
C TYR A 73 -5.62 8.92 3.62
N PHE A 74 -6.00 9.18 2.37
CA PHE A 74 -7.34 9.00 1.86
C PHE A 74 -7.38 7.79 0.93
N VAL A 75 -8.06 6.72 1.33
CA VAL A 75 -8.00 5.43 0.64
C VAL A 75 -9.39 4.80 0.48
N CYS A 76 -9.59 4.09 -0.63
CA CYS A 76 -10.84 3.39 -0.90
C CYS A 76 -11.03 2.19 0.02
N GLY A 77 -9.97 1.45 0.39
CA GLY A 77 -10.05 0.26 1.23
C GLY A 77 -8.77 -0.08 2.01
N ILE A 78 -8.81 -1.20 2.74
CA ILE A 78 -7.70 -1.67 3.58
C ILE A 78 -6.47 -2.08 2.76
N GLU A 79 -6.66 -2.66 1.59
CA GLU A 79 -5.56 -3.03 0.69
C GLU A 79 -4.76 -1.80 0.25
N CYS A 80 -5.45 -0.74 -0.16
CA CYS A 80 -4.83 0.53 -0.53
C CYS A 80 -4.16 1.23 0.67
N ARG A 81 -4.75 1.10 1.87
CA ARG A 81 -4.11 1.56 3.11
C ARG A 81 -2.79 0.84 3.32
N GLN A 82 -2.81 -0.49 3.26
CA GLN A 82 -1.64 -1.32 3.49
C GLN A 82 -0.56 -1.05 2.44
N ALA A 83 -0.95 -0.84 1.18
CA ALA A 83 -0.02 -0.50 0.11
C ALA A 83 0.75 0.80 0.39
N ILE A 84 0.06 1.86 0.84
CA ILE A 84 0.70 3.13 1.21
C ILE A 84 1.58 2.98 2.45
N HIS A 85 1.11 2.26 3.47
CA HIS A 85 1.91 1.98 4.66
C HIS A 85 3.20 1.23 4.29
N ASN A 86 3.09 0.18 3.46
CA ASN A 86 4.23 -0.59 2.99
C ASN A 86 5.17 0.24 2.10
N SER A 87 4.65 1.09 1.22
CA SER A 87 5.49 1.95 0.38
C SER A 87 6.27 2.96 1.21
N ASN A 88 5.62 3.57 2.21
CA ASN A 88 6.26 4.53 3.10
C ASN A 88 7.28 3.85 4.01
N PHE A 89 6.97 2.67 4.52
CA PHE A 89 7.92 1.86 5.29
C PHE A 89 9.17 1.52 4.47
N ARG A 90 9.01 1.07 3.22
CA ARG A 90 10.14 0.76 2.33
C ARG A 90 10.97 2.00 2.00
N ARG A 91 10.34 3.17 1.84
CA ARG A 91 11.04 4.44 1.61
C ARG A 91 11.83 4.87 2.84
N SER A 92 11.24 4.83 4.03
CA SER A 92 11.91 5.26 5.26
C SER A 92 13.01 4.30 5.71
N HIS A 93 12.87 3.01 5.42
CA HIS A 93 13.86 1.97 5.75
C HIS A 93 14.75 1.61 4.56
N ARG A 94 14.84 2.47 3.55
CA ARG A 94 15.73 2.25 2.41
C ARG A 94 17.17 2.36 2.90
N ARG A 95 17.84 1.21 3.04
CA ARG A 95 19.26 1.19 3.38
C ARG A 95 20.07 1.83 2.24
N PRO A 96 20.96 2.79 2.54
CA PRO A 96 21.89 3.30 1.54
C PRO A 96 22.77 2.15 1.06
N ARG A 97 22.98 2.06 -0.26
CA ARG A 97 23.97 1.14 -0.82
C ARG A 97 25.34 1.79 -0.69
N ILE A 98 26.09 1.36 0.32
CA ILE A 98 27.46 1.80 0.53
C ILE A 98 28.35 0.95 -0.38
N GLU A 99 29.30 1.58 -1.05
CA GLU A 99 30.31 0.87 -1.83
C GLU A 99 31.17 -0.01 -0.91
N GLN A 100 31.48 -1.23 -1.36
CA GLN A 100 32.26 -2.21 -0.61
C GLN A 100 33.42 -2.70 -1.45
N GLN A 101 34.51 -3.12 -0.82
CA GLN A 101 35.63 -3.73 -1.53
C GLN A 101 35.43 -5.25 -1.65
N CYS A 102 35.72 -5.79 -2.82
CA CYS A 102 35.63 -7.23 -3.04
C CYS A 102 36.76 -7.98 -2.31
N GLN A 103 36.41 -8.93 -1.46
CA GLN A 103 37.42 -9.73 -0.73
C GLN A 103 38.33 -10.60 -1.61
N SER A 104 37.98 -10.83 -2.88
CA SER A 104 38.77 -11.67 -3.79
C SER A 104 39.66 -10.87 -4.74
N CYS A 105 39.21 -9.70 -5.21
CA CYS A 105 39.95 -8.90 -6.20
C CYS A 105 40.24 -7.46 -5.76
N GLY A 106 39.81 -7.04 -4.57
CA GLY A 106 40.02 -5.69 -4.04
C GLY A 106 39.19 -4.58 -4.70
N LYS A 107 38.56 -4.85 -5.85
CA LYS A 107 37.77 -3.85 -6.58
C LYS A 107 36.59 -3.36 -5.75
N ALA A 108 36.39 -2.04 -5.75
CA ALA A 108 35.20 -1.41 -5.19
C ALA A 108 33.97 -1.77 -6.04
N PHE A 109 32.86 -2.08 -5.38
CA PHE A 109 31.60 -2.42 -6.03
C PHE A 109 30.42 -2.01 -5.17
N THR A 110 29.29 -1.73 -5.83
CA THR A 110 28.02 -1.49 -5.14
C THR A 110 27.30 -2.83 -4.91
N PRO A 111 27.16 -3.28 -3.65
CA PRO A 111 26.54 -4.57 -3.37
C PRO A 111 25.02 -4.54 -3.66
N LYS A 112 24.50 -5.59 -4.32
CA LYS A 112 23.07 -5.77 -4.56
C LYS A 112 22.31 -6.18 -3.29
N ARG A 113 22.98 -6.92 -2.41
CA ARG A 113 22.48 -7.39 -1.10
C ARG A 113 23.42 -6.93 0.00
N THR A 114 22.91 -6.75 1.20
CA THR A 114 23.70 -6.26 2.36
C THR A 114 24.82 -7.19 2.79
N ASP A 115 24.73 -8.48 2.46
CA ASP A 115 25.70 -9.54 2.78
C ASP A 115 26.69 -9.83 1.64
N ALA A 116 26.65 -9.04 0.55
CA ALA A 116 27.54 -9.27 -0.58
C ALA A 116 28.97 -8.79 -0.29
N ILE A 117 29.91 -9.73 -0.23
CA ILE A 117 31.36 -9.51 -0.01
C ILE A 117 32.21 -9.65 -1.30
N HIS A 118 31.59 -10.08 -2.39
CA HIS A 118 32.24 -10.29 -3.68
C HIS A 118 31.53 -9.52 -4.80
N CYS A 119 32.30 -8.91 -5.70
CA CYS A 119 31.76 -8.11 -6.79
C CYS A 119 31.10 -8.93 -7.92
N SER A 120 31.43 -10.23 -8.02
CA SER A 120 30.92 -11.12 -9.06
C SER A 120 30.89 -12.58 -8.62
N THR A 121 30.12 -13.40 -9.35
CA THR A 121 30.09 -14.86 -9.16
C THR A 121 31.47 -15.49 -9.37
N ALA A 122 32.27 -14.97 -10.32
CA ALA A 122 33.64 -15.45 -10.55
C ALA A 122 34.53 -15.25 -9.32
N CYS A 123 34.48 -14.06 -8.69
CA CYS A 123 35.20 -13.77 -7.44
C CYS A 123 34.72 -14.64 -6.27
N LYS A 124 33.41 -14.90 -6.19
CA LYS A 124 32.84 -15.82 -5.19
C LYS A 124 33.37 -17.25 -5.37
N GLN A 125 33.38 -17.77 -6.60
CA GLN A 125 33.89 -19.11 -6.90
C GLN A 125 35.39 -19.22 -6.65
N ARG A 126 36.18 -18.18 -7.00
CA ARG A 126 37.60 -18.11 -6.69
C ARG A 126 37.86 -18.19 -5.18
N ALA A 127 37.16 -17.38 -4.40
CA ALA A 127 37.30 -17.39 -2.94
C ALA A 127 36.89 -18.74 -2.32
N TYR A 128 35.83 -19.38 -2.85
CA TYR A 128 35.43 -20.71 -2.40
C TYR A 128 36.52 -21.77 -2.65
N ARG A 129 37.08 -21.80 -3.88
CA ARG A 129 38.17 -22.74 -4.23
C ARG A 129 39.41 -22.53 -3.35
N GLN A 130 39.79 -21.29 -3.08
CA GLN A 130 40.92 -20.98 -2.21
C GLN A 130 40.73 -21.49 -0.77
N ARG A 131 39.50 -21.50 -0.25
CA ARG A 131 39.19 -22.05 1.08
C ARG A 131 39.07 -23.58 1.09
N ALA A 132 38.75 -24.18 -0.06
CA ALA A 132 38.57 -25.62 -0.21
C ALA A 132 39.86 -26.35 -0.63
N SER A 133 40.93 -25.61 -0.98
CA SER A 133 42.26 -26.17 -1.15
C SER A 133 42.87 -26.44 0.24
N PRO A 134 43.23 -27.71 0.55
CA PRO A 134 43.85 -28.09 1.82
C PRO A 134 45.24 -27.47 2.01
#